data_AF-A0A2D4SLQ9-F1
#
_entry.id   AF-A0A2D4SLQ9-F1
#
_cell.length_a   1.000
_cell.length_b   1.000
_cell.length_c   1.000
_cell.angle_alpha   90.00
_cell.angle_beta   90.00
_cell.angle_gamma   90.00
#
_symmetry.space_group_name_H-M   'P 1'
#
loop_
_entity.id
_entity.type
_entity.pdbx_description
1 polymer ?
#
loop_
_entity_poly.entity_id
_entity_poly.type
_entity_poly.pdbx_seq_one_letter_code
_entity_poly.pdbx_strand_id
1 'polypeptide(L)'
;MLFLSTFLACNQYEYFNIAGYEQADFSNKADILFVIDNSSSMRDEAVALGENFSTFINILTSEEGATESTENLDDAVDAFVSSVTERGKYIDYQLAITTTSVDYTNQPTSGIDPGEAGLLLGDPPVIDKYDPTVNTTFRKNLFCEATYWERNSLPSGEGYVCGDDTDEISQAYLDCLCDNTDWDGRAGSGNEEPLEAALLAMCHATPEPPDICNEPISPFPDREDLVTYDQDLRNNDGLLRENSTAVIVIVGDEGDNSRRMQQGMEDPSP
;
A
#
# COMPACT_ATOMS: atom_id res chain seq x y z
N MET A 1 15.34 -74.34 11.00
CA MET A 1 16.41 -73.32 11.01
C MET A 1 15.90 -72.16 10.16
N LEU A 2 16.02 -70.92 10.65
CA LEU A 2 15.69 -69.63 10.00
C LEU A 2 16.01 -69.62 8.48
N PHE A 3 15.27 -68.92 7.61
CA PHE A 3 15.28 -67.45 7.55
C PHE A 3 14.04 -66.85 6.86
N LEU A 4 13.65 -65.69 7.40
CA LEU A 4 12.72 -64.69 6.92
C LEU A 4 13.30 -63.94 5.70
N SER A 5 12.50 -63.61 4.68
CA SER A 5 12.75 -62.46 3.79
C SER A 5 11.44 -62.03 3.11
N THR A 6 10.88 -60.95 3.65
CA THR A 6 9.79 -60.13 3.12
C THR A 6 10.27 -59.32 1.91
N PHE A 7 9.58 -59.40 0.78
CA PHE A 7 9.55 -58.34 -0.23
C PHE A 7 8.10 -57.90 -0.44
N LEU A 8 7.72 -56.86 0.31
CA LEU A 8 6.63 -55.96 -0.03
C LEU A 8 7.12 -55.06 -1.18
N ALA A 9 6.58 -55.24 -2.37
CA ALA A 9 6.63 -54.21 -3.41
C ALA A 9 5.33 -53.41 -3.33
N CYS A 10 5.32 -52.35 -2.53
CA CYS A 10 4.31 -51.30 -2.58
C CYS A 10 4.63 -50.39 -3.77
N ASN A 11 4.11 -50.70 -4.96
CA ASN A 11 3.91 -49.66 -5.96
C ASN A 11 2.55 -49.01 -5.64
N GLN A 12 2.56 -47.97 -4.80
CA GLN A 12 1.46 -47.01 -4.78
C GLN A 12 1.63 -46.13 -6.01
N TYR A 13 0.89 -46.43 -7.07
CA TYR A 13 0.63 -45.44 -8.09
C TYR A 13 -0.36 -44.44 -7.48
N GLU A 14 0.16 -43.28 -7.06
CA GLU A 14 -0.67 -42.16 -6.65
C GLU A 14 -1.23 -41.52 -7.93
N TYR A 15 -2.48 -41.86 -8.20
CA TYR A 15 -3.27 -41.23 -9.26
C TYR A 15 -3.64 -39.84 -8.75
N PHE A 16 -2.90 -38.80 -9.15
CA PHE A 16 -3.36 -37.43 -9.00
C PHE A 16 -4.56 -37.25 -9.90
N ASN A 17 -5.74 -37.39 -9.31
CA ASN A 17 -6.97 -36.94 -9.93
C ASN A 17 -6.91 -35.41 -9.89
N ILE A 18 -6.40 -34.81 -10.96
CA ILE A 18 -6.70 -33.41 -11.29
C ILE A 18 -8.18 -33.41 -11.64
N ALA A 19 -9.01 -33.47 -10.59
CA ALA A 19 -10.41 -33.13 -10.68
C ALA A 19 -10.41 -31.67 -11.10
N GLY A 20 -10.93 -31.42 -12.31
CA GLY A 20 -11.12 -30.09 -12.85
C GLY A 20 -11.96 -29.26 -11.89
N TYR A 21 -11.28 -28.51 -11.03
CA TYR A 21 -11.70 -27.18 -10.72
C TYR A 21 -11.48 -26.38 -11.99
N GLU A 22 -12.53 -25.77 -12.52
CA GLU A 22 -12.34 -24.58 -13.35
C GLU A 22 -11.30 -23.73 -12.62
N GLN A 23 -10.17 -23.48 -13.28
CA GLN A 23 -9.22 -22.46 -12.88
C GLN A 23 -10.01 -21.15 -12.83
N ALA A 24 -10.56 -20.81 -11.66
CA ALA A 24 -10.48 -19.43 -11.22
C ALA A 24 -8.98 -19.14 -11.24
N ASP A 25 -8.55 -18.34 -12.20
CA ASP A 25 -7.17 -17.90 -12.36
C ASP A 25 -6.61 -17.60 -10.97
N PHE A 26 -5.61 -18.36 -10.52
CA PHE A 26 -4.88 -18.04 -9.31
C PHE A 26 -4.06 -16.80 -9.64
N SER A 27 -4.65 -15.62 -9.48
CA SER A 27 -3.94 -14.37 -9.62
C SER A 27 -3.11 -14.13 -8.37
N ASN A 28 -1.82 -14.00 -8.57
CA ASN A 28 -0.84 -13.60 -7.56
C ASN A 28 -0.68 -12.07 -7.50
N LYS A 29 -1.57 -11.31 -8.15
CA LYS A 29 -1.52 -9.85 -8.18
C LYS A 29 -2.16 -9.25 -6.94
N ALA A 30 -1.48 -8.30 -6.31
CA ALA A 30 -2.00 -7.53 -5.20
C ALA A 30 -1.88 -6.02 -5.46
N ASP A 31 -2.94 -5.28 -5.19
CA ASP A 31 -2.91 -3.81 -5.26
C ASP A 31 -3.04 -3.29 -3.84
N ILE A 32 -1.96 -2.74 -3.30
CA ILE A 32 -1.86 -2.37 -1.89
C ILE A 32 -2.00 -0.85 -1.77
N LEU A 33 -3.10 -0.42 -1.15
CA LEU A 33 -3.34 0.98 -0.83
C LEU A 33 -3.05 1.22 0.65
N PHE A 34 -2.08 2.07 0.94
CA PHE A 34 -1.85 2.62 2.28
C PHE A 34 -2.69 3.88 2.45
N VAL A 35 -3.50 3.92 3.50
CA VAL A 35 -4.23 5.11 3.95
C VAL A 35 -3.56 5.57 5.23
N ILE A 36 -2.82 6.66 5.14
CA ILE A 36 -1.99 7.16 6.23
C ILE A 36 -2.68 8.34 6.88
N ASP A 37 -2.87 8.26 8.18
CA ASP A 37 -3.25 9.43 8.94
C ASP A 37 -2.05 10.39 9.03
N ASN A 38 -2.28 11.60 8.56
CA ASN A 38 -1.33 12.70 8.53
C ASN A 38 -1.77 13.85 9.44
N SER A 39 -2.58 13.56 10.45
CA SER A 39 -2.93 14.49 11.51
C SER A 39 -1.71 14.88 12.35
N SER A 40 -1.82 16.00 13.07
CA SER A 40 -0.76 16.43 13.98
C SER A 40 -0.65 15.55 15.25
N SER A 41 -1.69 14.77 15.57
CA SER A 41 -1.68 13.83 16.70
C SER A 41 -0.76 12.65 16.44
N MET A 42 -0.67 12.19 15.18
CA MET A 42 0.24 11.15 14.72
C MET A 42 1.74 11.49 14.81
N ARG A 43 2.14 12.65 15.34
CA ARG A 43 3.54 13.08 15.33
C ARG A 43 4.48 12.10 16.04
N ASP A 44 4.09 11.59 17.21
CA ASP A 44 4.96 10.71 18.00
C ASP A 44 4.94 9.28 17.40
N GLU A 45 3.80 8.88 16.84
CA GLU A 45 3.56 7.64 16.12
C GLU A 45 4.29 7.60 14.77
N ALA A 46 4.44 8.73 14.07
CA ALA A 46 5.13 8.86 12.80
C ALA A 46 6.62 8.49 12.90
N VAL A 47 7.27 8.82 14.02
CA VAL A 47 8.66 8.42 14.28
C VAL A 47 8.75 6.90 14.40
N ALA A 48 7.88 6.30 15.23
CA ALA A 48 7.82 4.84 15.40
C ALA A 48 7.43 4.12 14.10
N LEU A 49 6.54 4.72 13.31
CA LEU A 49 6.16 4.26 11.98
C LEU A 49 7.39 4.24 11.08
N GLY A 50 8.16 5.33 11.02
CA GLY A 50 9.32 5.46 10.14
C GLY A 50 10.45 4.47 10.42
N GLU A 51 10.72 4.22 11.71
CA GLU A 51 11.72 3.24 12.15
C GLU A 51 11.34 1.81 11.72
N ASN A 52 10.05 1.45 11.85
CA ASN A 52 9.57 0.10 11.52
C ASN A 52 9.28 -0.08 10.02
N PHE A 53 8.80 0.96 9.33
CA PHE A 53 8.46 0.89 7.91
C PHE A 53 9.69 0.73 7.02
N SER A 54 10.81 1.34 7.40
CA SER A 54 12.08 1.14 6.68
C SER A 54 12.47 -0.34 6.64
N THR A 55 12.30 -1.05 7.77
CA THR A 55 12.54 -2.49 7.85
C THR A 55 11.52 -3.28 7.04
N PHE A 56 10.22 -2.97 7.19
CA PHE A 56 9.15 -3.63 6.45
C PHE A 56 9.32 -3.51 4.93
N ILE A 57 9.59 -2.31 4.42
CA ILE A 57 9.76 -2.05 3.00
C ILE A 57 11.05 -2.69 2.48
N ASN A 58 12.15 -2.65 3.24
CA ASN A 58 13.37 -3.37 2.85
C ASN A 58 13.11 -4.87 2.69
N ILE A 59 12.31 -5.49 3.58
CA ILE A 59 11.92 -6.89 3.46
C ILE A 59 11.00 -7.09 2.24
N LEU A 60 9.97 -6.25 2.09
CA LEU A 60 8.97 -6.36 1.03
C LEU A 60 9.59 -6.20 -0.37
N THR A 61 10.56 -5.29 -0.52
CA THR A 61 11.22 -4.96 -1.79
C THR A 61 12.53 -5.71 -2.00
N SER A 62 12.95 -6.59 -1.09
CA SER A 62 14.21 -7.33 -1.25
C SER A 62 14.13 -8.32 -2.41
N GLU A 63 15.09 -8.25 -3.34
CA GLU A 63 15.22 -9.17 -4.46
C GLU A 63 15.93 -10.49 -4.10
N GLU A 64 16.36 -10.68 -2.83
CA GLU A 64 17.12 -11.87 -2.41
C GLU A 64 16.30 -13.16 -2.62
N GLY A 65 16.61 -13.85 -3.73
CA GLY A 65 16.01 -15.12 -4.15
C GLY A 65 15.15 -15.08 -5.42
N ALA A 66 15.03 -13.94 -6.11
CA ALA A 66 14.15 -13.80 -7.29
C ALA A 66 14.72 -14.38 -8.61
N THR A 67 15.87 -15.07 -8.59
CA THR A 67 16.49 -15.64 -9.80
C THR A 67 17.01 -17.06 -9.57
N GLU A 68 16.12 -18.04 -9.39
CA GLU A 68 16.48 -19.44 -9.67
C GLU A 68 15.76 -19.89 -10.94
N SER A 69 16.53 -20.08 -12.01
CA SER A 69 16.06 -20.72 -13.23
C SER A 69 15.76 -22.18 -12.93
N THR A 70 14.52 -22.62 -13.13
CA THR A 70 14.11 -24.02 -12.93
C THR A 70 14.49 -24.84 -14.15
N GLU A 71 15.59 -25.61 -14.05
CA GLU A 71 15.98 -26.56 -15.12
C GLU A 71 15.58 -28.01 -14.76
N ASN A 72 15.38 -28.35 -13.47
CA ASN A 72 15.10 -29.72 -13.01
C ASN A 72 13.91 -29.84 -12.04
N LEU A 73 13.44 -31.08 -11.81
CA LEU A 73 12.31 -31.41 -10.93
C LEU A 73 12.60 -31.13 -9.44
N ASP A 74 13.87 -31.26 -9.03
CA ASP A 74 14.30 -30.90 -7.68
C ASP A 74 14.19 -29.37 -7.47
N ASP A 75 14.59 -28.57 -8.47
CA ASP A 75 14.41 -27.12 -8.47
C ASP A 75 12.93 -26.71 -8.45
N ALA A 76 12.02 -27.50 -9.04
CA ALA A 76 10.59 -27.26 -9.00
C ALA A 76 9.97 -27.55 -7.62
N VAL A 77 10.51 -28.52 -6.88
CA VAL A 77 10.12 -28.81 -5.50
C VAL A 77 10.67 -27.74 -4.56
N ASP A 78 11.91 -27.30 -4.75
CA ASP A 78 12.51 -26.21 -3.97
C ASP A 78 11.84 -24.86 -4.27
N ALA A 79 11.45 -24.60 -5.51
CA ALA A 79 10.62 -23.45 -5.89
C ALA A 79 9.21 -23.53 -5.29
N PHE A 80 8.61 -24.73 -5.19
CA PHE A 80 7.33 -24.90 -4.50
C PHE A 80 7.48 -24.66 -2.99
N VAL A 81 8.52 -25.22 -2.36
CA VAL A 81 8.80 -25.00 -0.93
C VAL A 81 9.08 -23.52 -0.67
N SER A 82 9.93 -22.87 -1.47
CA SER A 82 10.17 -21.42 -1.45
C SER A 82 8.87 -20.63 -1.66
N SER A 83 7.99 -21.03 -2.59
CA SER A 83 6.69 -20.38 -2.78
C SER A 83 5.75 -20.50 -1.57
N VAL A 84 5.88 -21.57 -0.79
CA VAL A 84 5.08 -21.79 0.42
C VAL A 84 5.67 -21.06 1.62
N THR A 85 7.00 -20.96 1.73
CA THR A 85 7.70 -20.28 2.84
C THR A 85 7.97 -18.79 2.62
N GLU A 86 8.03 -18.32 1.37
CA GLU A 86 8.43 -16.97 0.97
C GLU A 86 7.39 -16.34 0.03
N ARG A 87 6.10 -16.48 0.40
CA ARG A 87 4.94 -16.06 -0.44
C ARG A 87 5.06 -14.65 -1.00
N GLY A 88 5.68 -13.71 -0.28
CA GLY A 88 5.91 -12.33 -0.74
C GLY A 88 6.72 -12.23 -2.04
N LYS A 89 7.64 -13.17 -2.30
CA LYS A 89 8.44 -13.21 -3.53
C LYS A 89 7.60 -13.42 -4.78
N TYR A 90 6.50 -14.16 -4.65
CA TYR A 90 5.62 -14.54 -5.75
C TYR A 90 4.41 -13.63 -5.90
N ILE A 91 4.22 -12.63 -5.02
CA ILE A 91 3.15 -11.63 -5.18
C ILE A 91 3.63 -10.57 -6.17
N ASP A 92 2.88 -10.38 -7.25
CA ASP A 92 3.02 -9.24 -8.16
C ASP A 92 2.25 -8.06 -7.57
N TYR A 93 2.93 -7.24 -6.76
CA TYR A 93 2.27 -6.13 -6.07
C TYR A 93 2.49 -4.79 -6.77
N GLN A 94 1.55 -3.87 -6.53
CA GLN A 94 1.78 -2.44 -6.67
C GLN A 94 1.39 -1.73 -5.39
N LEU A 95 2.07 -0.64 -5.08
CA LEU A 95 1.88 0.14 -3.88
C LEU A 95 1.35 1.52 -4.25
N ALA A 96 0.43 2.03 -3.45
CA ALA A 96 -0.05 3.39 -3.54
C ALA A 96 -0.33 3.93 -2.14
N ILE A 97 -0.28 5.25 -1.98
CA ILE A 97 -0.50 5.93 -0.71
C ILE A 97 -1.52 7.03 -0.90
N THR A 98 -2.49 7.15 0.00
CA THR A 98 -3.37 8.31 0.17
C THR A 98 -3.45 8.66 1.66
N THR A 99 -4.11 9.76 2.02
CA THR A 99 -4.30 10.12 3.43
C THR A 99 -5.72 9.85 3.90
N THR A 100 -5.96 9.95 5.21
CA THR A 100 -7.29 9.93 5.82
C THR A 100 -8.12 11.17 5.50
N SER A 101 -7.54 12.20 4.89
CA SER A 101 -8.22 13.47 4.57
C SER A 101 -9.15 13.31 3.38
N VAL A 102 -10.45 13.41 3.63
CA VAL A 102 -11.49 13.30 2.58
C VAL A 102 -12.17 14.63 2.24
N ASP A 103 -11.83 15.67 2.99
CA ASP A 103 -12.28 17.03 2.76
C ASP A 103 -11.17 17.83 2.07
N TYR A 104 -11.57 18.68 1.15
CA TYR A 104 -10.72 19.70 0.54
C TYR A 104 -10.15 20.61 1.61
N THR A 105 -8.84 20.71 1.77
CA THR A 105 -8.31 21.81 2.56
C THR A 105 -8.65 23.12 1.85
N ASN A 106 -9.22 24.08 2.59
CA ASN A 106 -9.58 25.41 2.08
C ASN A 106 -8.34 26.29 1.83
N GLN A 107 -7.36 25.81 1.06
CA GLN A 107 -6.16 26.52 0.60
C GLN A 107 -6.38 27.01 -0.86
N PRO A 108 -5.56 27.93 -1.42
CA PRO A 108 -5.98 28.85 -2.49
C PRO A 108 -6.05 28.22 -3.91
N THR A 109 -5.84 26.91 -4.03
CA THR A 109 -5.92 26.15 -5.27
C THR A 109 -7.39 25.80 -5.56
N SER A 110 -7.77 25.81 -6.83
CA SER A 110 -9.17 25.53 -7.24
C SER A 110 -9.47 24.04 -7.39
N GLY A 111 -8.65 23.15 -6.83
CA GLY A 111 -8.71 21.70 -7.05
C GLY A 111 -8.37 20.90 -5.79
N ILE A 112 -8.55 19.59 -5.87
CA ILE A 112 -8.17 18.63 -4.81
C ILE A 112 -6.66 18.49 -4.82
N ASP A 113 -6.01 18.65 -3.67
CA ASP A 113 -4.58 18.42 -3.55
C ASP A 113 -4.29 16.90 -3.44
N PRO A 114 -3.15 16.39 -3.94
CA PRO A 114 -2.78 14.99 -3.78
C PRO A 114 -2.86 14.53 -2.32
N GLY A 115 -3.37 13.31 -2.09
CA GLY A 115 -3.59 12.80 -0.73
C GLY A 115 -4.93 13.17 -0.12
N GLU A 116 -5.66 14.13 -0.68
CA GLU A 116 -7.03 14.46 -0.25
C GLU A 116 -8.08 13.75 -1.09
N ALA A 117 -9.26 13.51 -0.51
CA ALA A 117 -10.42 12.90 -1.18
C ALA A 117 -10.08 11.60 -1.93
N GLY A 118 -9.14 10.81 -1.39
CA GLY A 118 -8.70 9.55 -2.00
C GLY A 118 -7.75 9.69 -3.19
N LEU A 119 -7.29 10.91 -3.54
CA LEU A 119 -6.21 11.06 -4.51
C LEU A 119 -4.90 10.46 -3.97
N LEU A 120 -4.15 9.83 -4.86
CA LEU A 120 -2.86 9.23 -4.50
C LEU A 120 -1.77 10.29 -4.33
N LEU A 121 -0.83 10.01 -3.44
CA LEU A 121 0.35 10.82 -3.15
C LEU A 121 1.57 10.34 -3.93
N GLY A 122 2.42 11.31 -4.28
CA GLY A 122 3.75 11.08 -4.84
C GLY A 122 3.82 11.01 -6.36
N ASP A 123 5.04 10.89 -6.86
CA ASP A 123 5.36 10.82 -8.29
C ASP A 123 6.44 9.75 -8.55
N PRO A 124 6.09 8.60 -9.15
CA PRO A 124 4.75 8.21 -9.57
C PRO A 124 3.82 7.88 -8.37
N PRO A 125 2.49 8.05 -8.52
CA PRO A 125 1.51 7.74 -7.47
C PRO A 125 1.26 6.24 -7.27
N VAL A 126 1.43 5.45 -8.34
CA VAL A 126 1.35 3.97 -8.30
C VAL A 126 2.75 3.42 -8.55
N ILE A 127 3.24 2.63 -7.61
CA ILE A 127 4.61 2.11 -7.60
C ILE A 127 4.57 0.61 -7.88
N ASP A 128 5.12 0.21 -9.02
CA ASP A 128 5.22 -1.20 -9.41
C ASP A 128 6.33 -1.90 -8.62
N LYS A 129 6.11 -3.17 -8.24
CA LYS A 129 7.11 -4.01 -7.56
C LYS A 129 8.46 -4.04 -8.28
N TYR A 130 8.44 -4.11 -9.61
CA TYR A 130 9.63 -4.29 -10.44
C TYR A 130 10.30 -2.96 -10.82
N ASP A 131 9.82 -1.83 -10.28
CA ASP A 131 10.52 -0.56 -10.40
C ASP A 131 11.87 -0.65 -9.65
N PRO A 132 13.02 -0.40 -10.30
CA PRO A 132 14.33 -0.47 -9.64
C PRO A 132 14.48 0.53 -8.48
N THR A 133 13.56 1.49 -8.37
CA THR A 133 13.50 2.51 -7.31
C THR A 133 12.33 2.31 -6.36
N VAL A 134 11.58 1.20 -6.42
CA VAL A 134 10.39 0.92 -5.60
C VAL A 134 10.56 1.30 -4.12
N ASN A 135 11.69 0.94 -3.52
CA ASN A 135 12.00 1.22 -2.12
C ASN A 135 12.14 2.73 -1.87
N THR A 136 12.98 3.41 -2.66
CA THR A 136 13.22 4.85 -2.54
C THR A 136 11.96 5.64 -2.83
N THR A 137 11.23 5.31 -3.90
CA THR A 137 10.00 5.98 -4.31
C THR A 137 8.92 5.82 -3.24
N PHE A 138 8.73 4.61 -2.71
CA PHE A 138 7.76 4.40 -1.63
C PHE A 138 8.13 5.18 -0.37
N ARG A 139 9.41 5.16 0.03
CA ARG A 139 9.89 5.95 1.18
C ARG A 139 9.69 7.44 0.98
N LYS A 140 9.94 7.97 -0.22
CA LYS A 140 9.68 9.38 -0.54
C LYS A 140 8.19 9.69 -0.43
N ASN A 141 7.32 8.89 -1.04
CA ASN A 141 5.87 9.10 -0.98
C ASN A 141 5.36 9.01 0.47
N LEU A 142 5.86 8.06 1.26
CA LEU A 142 5.47 7.91 2.67
C LEU A 142 5.98 9.06 3.54
N PHE A 143 7.29 9.31 3.55
CA PHE A 143 7.90 10.23 4.52
C PHE A 143 7.86 11.69 4.09
N CYS A 144 7.88 12.00 2.79
CA CYS A 144 7.90 13.38 2.34
C CYS A 144 6.50 13.96 2.08
N GLU A 145 5.54 13.10 1.75
CA GLU A 145 4.22 13.53 1.28
C GLU A 145 3.09 13.08 2.21
N ALA A 146 3.13 11.85 2.75
CA ALA A 146 2.02 11.28 3.52
C ALA A 146 2.14 11.42 5.04
N THR A 147 3.35 11.55 5.58
CA THR A 147 3.57 11.55 7.04
C THR A 147 3.64 12.96 7.59
N TYR A 148 2.95 13.23 8.69
CA TYR A 148 3.11 14.49 9.42
C TYR A 148 4.42 14.49 10.21
N TRP A 149 5.28 15.46 9.91
CA TRP A 149 6.48 15.73 10.69
C TRP A 149 6.44 17.13 11.27
N GLU A 150 7.03 17.30 12.45
CA GLU A 150 7.34 18.60 13.01
C GLU A 150 8.85 18.74 13.08
N ARG A 151 9.46 19.58 12.24
CA ARG A 151 10.93 19.69 12.13
C ARG A 151 11.59 19.95 13.48
N ASN A 152 10.97 20.77 14.32
CA ASN A 152 11.50 21.13 15.63
C ASN A 152 11.41 20.00 16.67
N SER A 153 10.62 18.95 16.42
CA SER A 153 10.54 17.78 17.28
C SER A 153 11.56 16.70 16.93
N LEU A 154 12.19 16.78 15.74
CA LEU A 154 13.14 15.80 15.25
C LEU A 154 14.60 16.15 15.63
N PRO A 155 15.44 15.15 15.89
CA PRO A 155 16.88 15.35 16.08
C PRO A 155 17.50 15.92 14.80
N SER A 156 18.55 16.74 14.94
CA SER A 156 19.19 17.40 13.80
C SER A 156 19.86 16.43 12.82
N GLY A 157 20.35 15.28 13.32
CA GLY A 157 21.08 14.30 12.50
C GLY A 157 22.52 14.72 12.18
N GLU A 158 23.21 15.41 13.09
CA GLU A 158 24.61 15.82 12.88
C GLU A 158 25.50 14.64 12.46
N GLY A 159 26.12 14.75 11.29
CA GLY A 159 27.03 13.73 10.75
C GLY A 159 26.37 12.67 9.86
N TYR A 160 25.04 12.74 9.66
CA TYR A 160 24.37 11.91 8.65
C TYR A 160 24.89 12.23 7.24
N VAL A 161 25.15 11.17 6.46
CA VAL A 161 25.54 11.27 5.05
C VAL A 161 24.38 10.77 4.20
N CYS A 162 23.98 11.57 3.23
CA CYS A 162 22.84 11.25 2.38
C CYS A 162 23.03 9.92 1.63
N GLY A 163 22.11 8.99 1.84
CA GLY A 163 22.14 7.64 1.26
C GLY A 163 22.60 6.55 2.23
N ASP A 164 23.07 6.92 3.42
CA ASP A 164 23.33 5.95 4.49
C ASP A 164 22.00 5.44 5.09
N ASP A 165 22.01 4.18 5.54
CA ASP A 165 20.93 3.68 6.39
C ASP A 165 20.92 4.46 7.72
N THR A 166 19.74 4.65 8.28
CA THR A 166 19.56 5.30 9.59
C THR A 166 18.66 4.46 10.48
N ASP A 167 19.02 4.40 11.76
CA ASP A 167 18.18 3.82 12.81
C ASP A 167 17.22 4.85 13.42
N GLU A 168 17.42 6.15 13.13
CA GLU A 168 16.62 7.26 13.66
C GLU A 168 16.21 8.20 12.52
N ILE A 169 14.91 8.57 12.47
CA ILE A 169 14.45 9.59 11.53
C ILE A 169 14.85 10.97 12.06
N SER A 170 15.78 11.63 11.35
CA SER A 170 16.32 12.95 11.71
C SER A 170 16.00 14.00 10.65
N GLN A 171 16.17 15.28 11.00
CA GLN A 171 16.02 16.39 10.06
C GLN A 171 16.95 16.22 8.85
N ALA A 172 18.24 15.91 9.07
CA ALA A 172 19.19 15.69 7.98
C ALA A 172 18.82 14.49 7.09
N TYR A 173 18.22 13.44 7.67
CA TYR A 173 17.70 12.30 6.91
C TYR A 173 16.56 12.72 5.99
N LEU A 174 15.53 13.38 6.52
CA LEU A 174 14.37 13.83 5.74
C LEU A 174 14.77 14.91 4.71
N ASP A 175 15.64 15.84 5.07
CA ASP A 175 16.17 16.84 4.13
C ASP A 175 16.92 16.18 2.95
N CYS A 176 17.61 15.07 3.19
CA CYS A 176 18.24 14.28 2.14
C CYS A 176 17.21 13.49 1.31
N LEU A 177 16.33 12.72 1.95
CA LEU A 177 15.36 11.86 1.28
C LEU A 177 14.39 12.67 0.42
N CYS A 178 13.94 13.80 0.97
CA CYS A 178 12.95 14.68 0.36
C CYS A 178 13.59 15.79 -0.48
N ASP A 179 14.88 15.71 -0.83
CA ASP A 179 15.55 16.70 -1.70
C ASP A 179 15.45 18.17 -1.18
N ASN A 180 15.42 18.37 0.14
CA ASN A 180 15.15 19.64 0.83
C ASN A 180 13.81 20.29 0.47
N THR A 181 12.81 19.50 0.09
CA THR A 181 11.43 19.97 -0.07
C THR A 181 10.77 20.20 1.29
N ASP A 182 9.58 20.82 1.25
CA ASP A 182 8.80 21.18 2.43
C ASP A 182 8.08 19.94 3.00
N TRP A 183 8.82 19.02 3.63
CA TRP A 183 8.28 17.83 4.31
C TRP A 183 7.70 18.14 5.70
N ASP A 184 7.92 19.35 6.22
CA ASP A 184 7.55 19.78 7.57
C ASP A 184 6.11 20.32 7.60
N GLY A 185 5.34 19.91 8.60
CA GLY A 185 4.06 20.54 8.94
C GLY A 185 2.90 20.27 8.00
N ARG A 186 2.99 19.27 7.12
CA ARG A 186 1.89 18.88 6.22
C ARG A 186 0.80 18.08 6.96
N ALA A 187 -0.04 18.81 7.68
CA ALA A 187 -1.19 18.22 8.34
C ALA A 187 -2.38 18.06 7.37
N GLY A 188 -3.13 16.98 7.53
CA GLY A 188 -4.41 16.77 6.85
C GLY A 188 -5.50 17.75 7.27
N SER A 189 -6.70 17.56 6.73
CA SER A 189 -7.86 18.44 6.99
C SER A 189 -8.37 18.38 8.44
N GLY A 190 -7.91 17.40 9.23
CA GLY A 190 -8.23 17.22 10.65
C GLY A 190 -9.51 16.43 10.91
N ASN A 191 -10.24 16.02 9.86
CA ASN A 191 -11.31 15.03 9.95
C ASN A 191 -10.85 13.77 9.21
N GLU A 192 -10.59 12.71 9.97
CA GLU A 192 -10.03 11.47 9.44
C GLU A 192 -11.14 10.48 9.10
N GLU A 193 -11.26 10.14 7.81
CA GLU A 193 -12.22 9.15 7.33
C GLU A 193 -11.50 8.08 6.48
N PRO A 194 -10.65 7.23 7.09
CA PRO A 194 -9.80 6.29 6.37
C PRO A 194 -10.57 5.35 5.42
N LEU A 195 -11.77 4.90 5.80
CA LEU A 195 -12.57 4.03 4.93
C LEU A 195 -13.18 4.80 3.75
N GLU A 196 -13.54 6.06 3.97
CA GLU A 196 -14.02 6.92 2.90
C GLU A 196 -12.89 7.25 1.93
N ALA A 197 -11.70 7.60 2.43
CA ALA A 197 -10.52 7.83 1.60
C ALA A 197 -10.16 6.61 0.74
N ALA A 198 -10.21 5.40 1.32
CA ALA A 198 -9.98 4.16 0.58
C ALA A 198 -11.04 3.94 -0.51
N LEU A 199 -12.32 4.17 -0.19
CA LEU A 199 -13.41 4.06 -1.15
C LEU A 199 -13.21 5.03 -2.31
N LEU A 200 -12.95 6.30 -2.01
CA LEU A 200 -12.73 7.34 -3.02
C LEU A 200 -11.51 7.02 -3.89
N ALA A 201 -10.42 6.53 -3.29
CA ALA A 201 -9.24 6.13 -4.04
C ALA A 201 -9.54 5.04 -5.07
N MET A 202 -10.38 4.07 -4.72
CA MET A 202 -10.86 3.04 -5.64
C MET A 202 -11.81 3.60 -6.70
N CYS A 203 -12.68 4.56 -6.35
CA CYS A 203 -13.56 5.23 -7.29
C CYS A 203 -12.77 6.02 -8.35
N HIS A 204 -11.67 6.68 -7.96
CA HIS A 204 -10.73 7.39 -8.84
C HIS A 204 -9.87 6.46 -9.72
N ALA A 205 -9.94 5.15 -9.51
CA ALA A 205 -9.12 4.15 -10.20
C ALA A 205 -9.88 3.40 -11.30
N THR A 206 -11.16 3.71 -11.50
CA THR A 206 -12.01 3.05 -12.49
C THR A 206 -12.76 4.08 -13.34
N PRO A 207 -12.80 3.90 -14.68
CA PRO A 207 -13.54 4.80 -15.55
C PRO A 207 -15.06 4.70 -15.37
N GLU A 208 -15.56 3.58 -14.86
CA GLU A 208 -16.97 3.35 -14.58
C GLU A 208 -17.15 2.96 -13.09
N PRO A 209 -17.03 3.92 -12.16
CA PRO A 209 -17.18 3.63 -10.74
C PRO A 209 -18.62 3.23 -10.39
N PRO A 210 -18.80 2.41 -9.35
CA PRO A 210 -20.14 2.05 -8.86
C PRO A 210 -20.89 3.30 -8.36
N ASP A 211 -22.22 3.21 -8.33
CA ASP A 211 -23.08 4.36 -7.98
C ASP A 211 -22.80 4.93 -6.58
N ILE A 212 -22.27 4.12 -5.65
CA ILE A 212 -21.84 4.57 -4.31
C ILE A 212 -20.83 5.73 -4.36
N CYS A 213 -20.00 5.77 -5.41
CA CYS A 213 -19.01 6.83 -5.61
C CYS A 213 -19.65 8.19 -5.99
N ASN A 214 -20.92 8.18 -6.42
CA ASN A 214 -21.63 9.37 -6.90
C ASN A 214 -22.75 9.80 -5.94
N GLU A 215 -22.71 9.35 -4.69
CA GLU A 215 -23.69 9.78 -3.69
C GLU A 215 -23.49 11.26 -3.32
N PRO A 216 -24.53 12.00 -2.89
CA PRO A 216 -24.43 13.44 -2.61
C PRO A 216 -23.44 13.86 -1.52
N ILE A 217 -22.97 12.91 -0.70
CA ILE A 217 -21.98 13.12 0.35
C ILE A 217 -20.54 12.86 -0.10
N SER A 218 -20.40 12.38 -1.33
CA SER A 218 -19.13 12.17 -2.00
C SER A 218 -18.52 13.51 -2.44
N PRO A 219 -17.19 13.69 -2.31
CA PRO A 219 -16.50 14.82 -2.93
C PRO A 219 -16.46 14.73 -4.47
N PHE A 220 -16.84 13.61 -5.09
CA PHE A 220 -16.88 13.54 -6.55
C PHE A 220 -17.81 14.62 -7.15
N PRO A 221 -17.39 15.35 -8.20
CA PRO A 221 -18.26 16.31 -8.87
C PRO A 221 -19.48 15.59 -9.45
N ASP A 222 -20.63 16.29 -9.48
CA ASP A 222 -21.85 15.76 -10.08
C ASP A 222 -21.60 15.31 -11.53
N ARG A 223 -22.11 14.14 -11.91
CA ARG A 223 -22.06 13.56 -13.27
C ARG A 223 -22.56 14.51 -14.38
N GLU A 224 -23.22 15.60 -14.04
CA GLU A 224 -23.71 16.60 -14.99
C GLU A 224 -22.59 17.48 -15.58
N ASP A 225 -21.42 17.58 -14.93
CA ASP A 225 -20.20 18.19 -15.51
C ASP A 225 -19.22 17.12 -16.01
N LEU A 226 -19.57 16.51 -17.15
CA LEU A 226 -18.86 15.37 -17.73
C LEU A 226 -17.37 15.61 -18.05
N VAL A 227 -16.93 16.86 -18.24
CA VAL A 227 -15.53 17.16 -18.61
C VAL A 227 -14.63 17.13 -17.38
N THR A 228 -15.08 17.74 -16.28
CA THR A 228 -14.39 17.73 -15.00
C THR A 228 -14.48 16.33 -14.37
N TYR A 229 -15.62 15.67 -14.52
CA TYR A 229 -15.88 14.32 -14.03
C TYR A 229 -14.95 13.24 -14.62
N ASP A 230 -14.75 13.19 -15.96
CA ASP A 230 -13.88 12.17 -16.58
C ASP A 230 -12.37 12.44 -16.33
N GLN A 231 -12.01 13.69 -16.03
CA GLN A 231 -10.65 14.03 -15.60
C GLN A 231 -10.40 13.61 -14.15
N ASP A 232 -11.35 13.86 -13.25
CA ASP A 232 -11.20 13.52 -11.84
C ASP A 232 -11.27 12.00 -11.60
N LEU A 233 -12.10 11.26 -12.35
CA LEU A 233 -12.25 9.81 -12.21
C LEU A 233 -11.03 8.97 -12.60
N ARG A 234 -10.01 9.57 -13.22
CA ARG A 234 -8.81 8.88 -13.71
C ARG A 234 -7.54 9.30 -13.02
N ASN A 235 -7.67 10.07 -11.94
CA ASN A 235 -6.51 10.56 -11.19
C ASN A 235 -5.73 9.41 -10.54
N ASN A 236 -6.36 8.25 -10.30
CA ASN A 236 -5.69 7.06 -9.77
C ASN A 236 -5.61 5.91 -10.79
N ASP A 237 -5.59 6.24 -12.09
CA ASP A 237 -5.45 5.25 -13.16
C ASP A 237 -4.25 4.33 -12.89
N GLY A 238 -4.50 3.03 -12.99
CA GLY A 238 -3.50 2.00 -12.74
C GLY A 238 -3.50 1.43 -11.32
N LEU A 239 -4.18 2.05 -10.35
CA LEU A 239 -4.27 1.52 -8.97
C LEU A 239 -5.00 0.16 -8.88
N LEU A 240 -6.00 -0.09 -9.73
CA LEU A 240 -6.76 -1.34 -9.73
C LEU A 240 -6.51 -2.10 -11.03
N ARG A 241 -5.78 -3.21 -10.93
CA ARG A 241 -5.48 -4.11 -12.05
C ARG A 241 -6.53 -5.21 -12.17
N GLU A 242 -6.81 -5.64 -13.39
CA GLU A 242 -7.70 -6.79 -13.61
C GLU A 242 -7.19 -8.04 -12.88
N ASN A 243 -8.12 -8.74 -12.23
CA ASN A 243 -7.89 -9.95 -11.45
C ASN A 243 -6.90 -9.76 -10.27
N SER A 244 -6.63 -8.53 -9.80
CA SER A 244 -5.83 -8.35 -8.57
C SER A 244 -6.68 -8.51 -7.31
N THR A 245 -6.01 -8.77 -6.19
CA THR A 245 -6.59 -8.60 -4.85
C THR A 245 -6.26 -7.21 -4.34
N ALA A 246 -7.28 -6.40 -4.05
CA ALA A 246 -7.10 -5.13 -3.37
C ALA A 246 -6.85 -5.36 -1.87
N VAL A 247 -5.79 -4.75 -1.33
CA VAL A 247 -5.41 -4.79 0.08
C VAL A 247 -5.35 -3.35 0.59
N ILE A 248 -6.17 -3.03 1.58
CA ILE A 248 -6.20 -1.69 2.18
C ILE A 248 -5.51 -1.78 3.54
N VAL A 249 -4.49 -0.96 3.74
CA VAL A 249 -3.74 -0.85 4.99
C VAL A 249 -3.98 0.54 5.56
N ILE A 250 -4.70 0.62 6.67
CA ILE A 250 -4.99 1.88 7.36
C ILE A 250 -4.00 2.01 8.51
N VAL A 251 -3.34 3.16 8.60
CA VAL A 251 -2.42 3.52 9.66
C VAL A 251 -2.89 4.84 10.25
N GLY A 252 -3.34 4.83 11.50
CA GLY A 252 -3.76 6.03 12.23
C GLY A 252 -3.88 5.76 13.72
N ASP A 253 -3.97 6.82 14.51
CA ASP A 253 -4.19 6.77 15.96
C ASP A 253 -5.65 7.01 16.36
N GLU A 254 -6.49 7.43 15.41
CA GLU A 254 -7.94 7.58 15.60
C GLU A 254 -8.78 6.48 14.91
N GLY A 255 -10.06 6.42 15.27
CA GLY A 255 -11.06 5.56 14.61
C GLY A 255 -11.59 6.17 13.32
N ASP A 256 -12.44 5.44 12.60
CA ASP A 256 -13.05 5.94 11.37
C ASP A 256 -14.22 6.90 11.67
N ASN A 257 -14.04 8.21 11.42
CA ASN A 257 -15.11 9.21 11.55
C ASN A 257 -16.01 9.26 10.30
N SER A 258 -16.20 8.12 9.64
CA SER A 258 -16.88 8.04 8.35
C SER A 258 -18.20 8.79 8.34
N ARG A 259 -18.34 9.69 7.36
CA ARG A 259 -19.59 10.39 7.03
C ARG A 259 -20.76 9.46 6.71
N ARG A 260 -20.49 8.19 6.45
CA ARG A 260 -21.48 7.14 6.14
C ARG A 260 -21.95 6.41 7.39
N MET A 261 -21.25 6.53 8.52
CA MET A 261 -21.75 6.05 9.79
C MET A 261 -22.88 6.96 10.29
N GLN A 262 -24.00 6.36 10.72
CA GLN A 262 -25.02 7.12 11.44
C GLN A 262 -24.40 7.72 12.70
N GLN A 263 -24.40 9.06 12.81
CA GLN A 263 -23.99 9.75 14.03
C GLN A 263 -24.72 9.14 15.24
N GLY A 264 -23.95 8.53 16.16
CA GLY A 264 -24.47 7.92 17.38
C GLY A 264 -24.56 6.39 17.39
N MET A 265 -24.06 5.68 16.37
CA MET A 265 -23.75 4.25 16.55
C MET A 265 -22.42 4.10 17.27
N GLU A 266 -22.42 3.36 18.39
CA GLU A 266 -21.19 2.95 19.07
C GLU A 266 -20.30 2.18 18.08
N ASP A 267 -19.00 2.48 18.13
CA ASP A 267 -17.95 1.76 17.41
C ASP A 267 -18.18 0.25 17.62
N PRO A 268 -18.37 -0.55 16.54
CA PRO A 268 -18.54 -1.98 16.69
C PRO A 268 -17.30 -2.53 17.39
N SER A 269 -17.49 -2.96 18.64
CA SER A 269 -16.40 -3.47 19.47
C SER A 269 -15.69 -4.62 18.76
N PRO A 270 -14.36 -4.74 18.91
CA PRO A 270 -13.55 -5.74 18.20
C PRO A 270 -14.01 -7.19 18.42
#